data_AF-A0A7H0GW91-F1
#
_entry.id   AF-A0A7H0GW91-F1
#
_cell.length_a   1.000
_cell.length_b   1.000
_cell.length_c   1.000
_cell.angle_alpha   90.00
_cell.angle_beta   90.00
_cell.angle_gamma   90.00
#
_symmetry.space_group_name_H-M   'P 1'
#
loop_
_entity.id
_entity.type
_entity.pdbx_description
1 polymer ?
#
loop_
_entity_poly.entity_id
_entity_poly.type
_entity_poly.pdbx_seq_one_letter_code
_entity_poly.pdbx_strand_id
1 'polypeptide(L)'
;MEGIRVENLVLINLGGNYSPAQQPIATLRRADLIARDILISAAGAQDSQRLGYARSLAFHLANVEGQARQHKGSFGALRFSTDRQRLELDSLRVQPVQNTSTGSAPRLTLALPRLRLTGLKAMQLARQQLQADSLILTAPDVTFIASTSKQPTKTKAIHEQLPPWLRRCVLRYVALSGGKCGCPA
;
A
#
# COMPACT_ATOMS: atom_id res chain seq x y z
N MET A 1 17.49 -20.75 -21.90
CA MET A 1 17.12 -20.99 -20.49
C MET A 1 16.00 -22.00 -20.50
N GLU A 2 16.22 -23.18 -19.95
CA GLU A 2 15.19 -24.20 -19.83
C GLU A 2 14.32 -23.93 -18.60
N GLY A 3 13.02 -24.16 -18.74
CA GLY A 3 12.05 -23.91 -17.69
C GLY A 3 10.64 -24.20 -18.17
N ILE A 4 9.71 -24.28 -17.22
CA ILE A 4 8.29 -24.44 -17.48
C ILE A 4 7.73 -23.05 -17.77
N ARG A 5 7.11 -22.89 -18.94
CA ARG A 5 6.38 -21.67 -19.30
C ARG A 5 4.90 -21.88 -19.05
N VAL A 6 4.32 -21.02 -18.23
CA VAL A 6 2.88 -20.95 -17.99
C VAL A 6 2.37 -19.68 -18.66
N GLU A 7 1.55 -19.82 -19.69
CA GLU A 7 1.05 -18.67 -20.44
C GLU A 7 0.16 -17.77 -19.58
N ASN A 8 -0.73 -18.37 -18.79
CA ASN A 8 -1.67 -17.67 -17.95
C ASN A 8 -1.86 -18.40 -16.62
N LEU A 9 -1.70 -17.66 -15.53
CA LEU A 9 -2.13 -18.05 -14.19
C LEU A 9 -3.17 -17.06 -13.72
N VAL A 10 -4.33 -17.57 -13.35
CA VAL A 10 -5.45 -16.78 -12.86
C VAL A 10 -5.89 -17.35 -11.52
N LEU A 11 -5.87 -16.51 -10.49
CA LEU A 11 -6.46 -16.80 -9.19
C LEU A 11 -7.58 -15.79 -8.98
N ILE A 12 -8.78 -16.27 -8.64
CA ILE A 12 -9.96 -15.42 -8.46
C ILE A 12 -10.60 -15.72 -7.12
N ASN A 13 -11.26 -14.70 -6.55
CA ASN A 13 -12.02 -14.82 -5.32
C ASN A 13 -11.19 -15.36 -4.14
N LEU A 14 -9.90 -15.03 -4.08
CA LEU A 14 -9.08 -15.34 -2.92
C LEU A 14 -9.52 -14.46 -1.75
N GLY A 15 -9.71 -15.05 -0.58
CA GLY A 15 -10.05 -14.32 0.64
C GLY A 15 -9.37 -14.97 1.84
N GLY A 16 -9.23 -14.21 2.92
CA GLY A 16 -8.59 -14.73 4.11
C GLY A 16 -8.58 -13.75 5.27
N ASN A 17 -8.29 -14.30 6.44
CA ASN A 17 -8.11 -13.56 7.68
C ASN A 17 -6.71 -13.87 8.21
N TYR A 18 -6.03 -12.87 8.75
CA TYR A 18 -4.74 -13.03 9.42
C TYR A 18 -4.89 -12.71 10.92
N SER A 19 -4.63 -13.70 11.75
CA SER A 19 -4.82 -13.65 13.21
C SER A 19 -3.63 -14.31 13.93
N PRO A 20 -2.57 -13.57 14.28
CA PRO A 20 -1.44 -14.13 15.01
C PRO A 20 -1.80 -14.50 16.47
N ALA A 21 -2.92 -13.99 17.03
CA ALA A 21 -3.35 -14.25 18.42
C ALA A 21 -4.89 -14.22 18.59
N GLN A 22 -5.62 -15.12 17.91
CA GLN A 22 -7.08 -15.35 18.01
C GLN A 22 -8.03 -14.20 17.61
N GLN A 23 -7.54 -12.96 17.42
CA GLN A 23 -8.30 -11.86 16.82
C GLN A 23 -7.74 -11.50 15.44
N PRO A 24 -8.57 -11.38 14.38
CA PRO A 24 -8.10 -10.98 13.07
C PRO A 24 -7.61 -9.54 13.12
N ILE A 25 -6.31 -9.38 12.87
CA ILE A 25 -5.68 -8.07 12.72
C ILE A 25 -5.68 -7.62 11.26
N ALA A 26 -6.03 -8.50 10.32
CA ALA A 26 -6.32 -8.15 8.94
C ALA A 26 -7.31 -9.13 8.30
N THR A 27 -8.22 -8.61 7.49
CA THR A 27 -9.18 -9.35 6.69
C THR A 27 -9.13 -8.88 5.24
N LEU A 28 -9.07 -9.84 4.32
CA LEU A 28 -9.12 -9.66 2.88
C LEU A 28 -10.36 -10.39 2.37
N ARG A 29 -11.35 -9.65 1.88
CA ARG A 29 -12.60 -10.25 1.39
C ARG A 29 -12.45 -10.86 0.00
N ARG A 30 -11.73 -10.18 -0.88
CA ARG A 30 -11.53 -10.65 -2.25
C ARG A 30 -10.20 -10.16 -2.82
N ALA A 31 -9.51 -11.07 -3.47
CA ALA A 31 -8.34 -10.82 -4.29
C ALA A 31 -8.43 -11.65 -5.57
N ASP A 32 -8.20 -10.96 -6.68
CA ASP A 32 -8.01 -11.55 -7.99
C ASP A 32 -6.56 -11.26 -8.43
N LEU A 33 -5.86 -12.27 -8.92
CA LEU A 33 -4.50 -12.18 -9.43
C LEU A 33 -4.45 -12.78 -10.83
N ILE A 34 -3.85 -12.03 -11.75
CA ILE A 34 -3.61 -12.46 -13.11
C ILE A 34 -2.13 -12.26 -13.40
N ALA A 35 -1.45 -13.35 -13.75
CA ALA A 35 -0.08 -13.34 -14.23
C ALA A 35 -0.01 -14.00 -15.60
N ARG A 36 0.74 -13.38 -16.52
CA ARG A 36 0.93 -13.88 -17.90
C ARG A 36 2.39 -14.06 -18.23
N ASP A 37 2.65 -15.03 -19.11
CA ASP A 37 3.98 -15.43 -19.56
C ASP A 37 4.93 -15.64 -18.38
N ILE A 38 4.56 -16.59 -17.51
CA ILE A 38 5.35 -16.94 -16.34
C ILE A 38 6.41 -17.96 -16.76
N LEU A 39 7.68 -17.60 -16.59
CA LEU A 39 8.80 -18.53 -16.72
C LEU A 39 9.22 -19.00 -15.33
N ILE A 40 8.98 -20.28 -15.07
CA ILE A 40 9.50 -20.98 -13.90
C ILE A 40 10.77 -21.71 -14.36
N SER A 41 11.93 -21.25 -13.92
CA SER A 41 13.22 -21.85 -14.26
C SER A 41 13.79 -22.63 -13.09
N ALA A 42 14.65 -23.61 -13.36
CA ALA A 42 15.35 -24.37 -12.31
C ALA A 42 16.15 -23.46 -11.37
N ALA A 43 16.75 -22.39 -11.91
CA ALA A 43 17.46 -21.38 -11.11
C ALA A 43 16.51 -20.59 -10.18
N GLY A 44 15.27 -20.36 -10.58
CA GLY A 44 14.23 -19.76 -9.73
C GLY A 44 13.63 -20.75 -8.72
N ALA A 45 13.69 -22.05 -8.98
CA ALA A 45 13.24 -23.07 -8.04
C ALA A 45 14.21 -23.27 -6.87
N GLN A 46 15.52 -23.01 -7.07
CA GLN A 46 16.53 -23.12 -6.00
C GLN A 46 16.65 -21.88 -5.13
N ASP A 47 16.19 -20.71 -5.59
CA ASP A 47 16.11 -19.48 -4.82
C ASP A 47 14.64 -19.10 -4.64
N SER A 48 14.06 -19.42 -3.48
CA SER A 48 12.66 -19.12 -3.17
C SER A 48 12.36 -17.61 -3.08
N GLN A 49 13.37 -16.74 -3.15
CA GLN A 49 13.19 -15.31 -3.35
C GLN A 49 13.08 -14.92 -4.83
N ARG A 50 13.36 -15.85 -5.75
CA ARG A 50 13.28 -15.70 -7.22
C ARG A 50 12.19 -16.61 -7.78
N LEU A 51 10.96 -16.42 -7.31
CA LEU A 51 9.76 -17.12 -7.77
C LEU A 51 9.39 -16.74 -9.23
N GLY A 52 10.21 -17.16 -10.19
CA GLY A 52 9.97 -17.00 -11.62
C GLY A 52 9.90 -15.54 -12.13
N TYR A 53 9.76 -15.40 -13.44
CA TYR A 53 9.52 -14.12 -14.10
C TYR A 53 8.14 -14.13 -14.73
N ALA A 54 7.30 -13.13 -14.45
CA ALA A 54 6.08 -12.89 -15.21
C ALA A 54 6.27 -11.66 -16.10
N ARG A 55 5.89 -11.75 -17.37
CA ARG A 55 5.91 -10.58 -18.28
C ARG A 55 4.93 -9.51 -17.84
N SER A 56 3.77 -9.93 -17.36
CA SER A 56 2.76 -9.04 -16.79
C SER A 56 2.13 -9.66 -15.56
N LEU A 57 2.01 -8.84 -14.53
CA LEU A 57 1.26 -9.09 -13.31
C LEU A 57 0.21 -8.00 -13.13
N ALA A 58 -1.01 -8.42 -12.79
CA ALA A 58 -2.08 -7.56 -12.34
C ALA A 58 -2.77 -8.19 -11.12
N PHE A 59 -3.17 -7.36 -10.16
CA PHE A 59 -4.01 -7.80 -9.06
C PHE A 59 -5.08 -6.77 -8.72
N HIS A 60 -6.19 -7.27 -8.20
CA HIS A 60 -7.29 -6.49 -7.68
C HIS A 60 -7.65 -7.02 -6.31
N LEU A 61 -7.47 -6.19 -5.28
CA LEU A 61 -7.93 -6.47 -3.93
C LEU A 61 -9.17 -5.64 -3.66
N ALA A 62 -10.15 -6.19 -2.97
CA ALA A 62 -11.36 -5.48 -2.56
C ALA A 62 -11.70 -5.74 -1.09
N ASN A 63 -12.18 -4.68 -0.44
CA ASN A 63 -12.63 -4.66 0.96
C ASN A 63 -11.58 -5.27 1.90
N VAL A 64 -10.45 -4.59 2.01
CA VAL A 64 -9.39 -4.95 2.94
C VAL A 64 -9.52 -4.10 4.18
N GLU A 65 -9.42 -4.74 5.34
CA GLU A 65 -9.43 -4.10 6.64
C GLU A 65 -8.32 -4.68 7.51
N GLY A 66 -7.79 -3.88 8.42
CA GLY A 66 -6.81 -4.34 9.37
C GLY A 66 -6.49 -3.33 10.44
N GLN A 67 -5.69 -3.75 11.39
CA GLN A 67 -5.25 -2.95 12.52
C GLN A 67 -3.75 -3.10 12.69
N ALA A 68 -3.06 -1.97 12.77
CA ALA A 68 -1.65 -1.91 13.06
C ALA A 68 -1.42 -0.89 14.19
N ARG A 69 -0.75 -1.34 15.26
CA ARG A 69 -0.52 -0.54 16.47
C ARG A 69 -1.85 0.02 17.01
N GLN A 70 -1.99 1.34 17.10
CA GLN A 70 -3.17 2.06 17.57
C GLN A 70 -4.08 2.58 16.45
N HIS A 71 -3.92 2.12 15.21
CA HIS A 71 -4.73 2.57 14.07
C HIS A 71 -5.41 1.39 13.37
N LYS A 72 -6.69 1.57 13.03
CA LYS A 72 -7.42 0.73 12.08
C LYS A 72 -7.29 1.35 10.70
N GLY A 73 -7.00 0.53 9.71
CA GLY A 73 -6.94 0.90 8.31
C GLY A 73 -7.89 0.04 7.49
N SER A 74 -8.52 0.64 6.49
CA SER A 74 -9.29 -0.11 5.50
C SER A 74 -9.22 0.56 4.14
N PHE A 75 -9.43 -0.21 3.08
CA PHE A 75 -9.60 0.33 1.74
C PHE A 75 -10.62 -0.49 0.94
N GLY A 76 -11.33 0.19 0.05
CA GLY A 76 -12.39 -0.43 -0.75
C GLY A 76 -11.85 -1.24 -1.92
N ALA A 77 -10.86 -0.69 -2.63
CA ALA A 77 -10.21 -1.39 -3.73
C ALA A 77 -8.74 -1.00 -3.88
N LEU A 78 -7.89 -1.96 -4.22
CA LEU A 78 -6.53 -1.75 -4.68
C LEU A 78 -6.36 -2.43 -6.03
N ARG A 79 -5.99 -1.68 -7.07
CA ARG A 79 -5.72 -2.20 -8.41
C ARG A 79 -4.27 -1.95 -8.78
N PHE A 80 -3.60 -2.97 -9.24
CA PHE A 80 -2.23 -2.89 -9.72
C PHE A 80 -2.11 -3.57 -11.07
N SER A 81 -1.31 -2.98 -11.95
CA SER A 81 -1.00 -3.52 -13.26
C SER A 81 0.38 -3.06 -13.71
N THR A 82 1.23 -4.03 -14.02
CA THR A 82 2.60 -3.80 -14.51
C THR A 82 2.63 -3.35 -15.97
N ASP A 83 1.74 -3.90 -16.80
CA ASP A 83 1.57 -3.56 -18.21
C ASP A 83 1.04 -2.13 -18.39
N ARG A 84 0.10 -1.70 -17.55
CA ARG A 84 -0.41 -0.32 -17.53
C ARG A 84 0.42 0.60 -16.64
N GLN A 85 1.46 0.07 -15.98
CA GLN A 85 2.33 0.81 -15.05
C GLN A 85 1.56 1.65 -14.04
N ARG A 86 0.52 1.05 -13.43
CA ARG A 86 -0.48 1.78 -12.64
C ARG A 86 -0.76 1.09 -11.31
N LEU A 87 -0.89 1.90 -10.26
CA LEU A 87 -1.42 1.50 -8.96
C LEU A 87 -2.54 2.47 -8.58
N GLU A 88 -3.70 1.94 -8.22
CA GLU A 88 -4.84 2.71 -7.75
C GLU A 88 -5.32 2.16 -6.42
N LEU A 89 -5.61 3.08 -5.51
CA LEU A 89 -6.18 2.78 -4.21
C LEU A 89 -7.42 3.66 -4.02
N ASP A 90 -8.55 3.02 -3.79
CA ASP A 90 -9.84 3.68 -3.60
C ASP A 90 -10.31 3.52 -2.14
N SER A 91 -10.90 4.59 -1.63
CA SER A 91 -11.58 4.65 -0.32
C SER A 91 -10.70 4.21 0.86
N LEU A 92 -9.43 4.62 0.87
CA LEU A 92 -8.56 4.37 2.02
C LEU A 92 -9.06 5.18 3.20
N ARG A 93 -9.21 4.51 4.34
CA ARG A 93 -9.48 5.14 5.63
C ARG A 93 -8.47 4.65 6.65
N VAL A 94 -7.92 5.56 7.43
CA VAL A 94 -7.09 5.26 8.60
C VAL A 94 -7.64 6.07 9.76
N GLN A 95 -7.90 5.40 10.87
CA GLN A 95 -8.47 6.03 12.07
C GLN A 95 -7.86 5.42 13.33
N PRO A 96 -7.73 6.17 14.42
CA PRO A 96 -7.27 5.63 15.69
C PRO A 96 -8.26 4.58 16.25
N VAL A 97 -7.72 3.57 16.94
CA VAL A 97 -8.50 2.48 17.56
C VAL A 97 -9.16 2.92 18.88
N GLN A 98 -8.56 3.88 19.59
CA GLN A 98 -9.03 4.35 20.89
C GLN A 98 -9.27 5.87 20.90
N ASN A 99 -10.44 6.28 21.42
CA ASN A 99 -10.77 7.65 21.81
C ASN A 99 -10.31 7.94 23.25
N THR A 100 -9.08 7.57 23.63
CA THR A 100 -8.62 7.77 25.01
C THR A 100 -8.25 9.23 25.24
N SER A 101 -9.15 9.96 25.90
CA SER A 101 -9.11 11.38 26.28
C SER A 101 -7.90 11.82 27.15
N THR A 102 -6.89 10.97 27.37
CA THR A 102 -5.95 11.15 28.48
C THR A 102 -4.46 10.98 28.15
N GLY A 103 -4.00 10.92 26.89
CA GLY A 103 -2.56 10.72 26.64
C GLY A 103 -2.00 11.21 25.31
N SER A 104 -0.95 12.03 25.43
CA SER A 104 0.19 12.47 24.59
C SER A 104 0.56 11.75 23.26
N ALA A 105 -0.27 10.91 22.64
CA ALA A 105 0.03 10.25 21.37
C ALA A 105 -0.61 11.00 20.18
N PRO A 106 0.12 11.18 19.06
CA PRO A 106 -0.40 11.91 17.92
C PRO A 106 -1.53 11.10 17.27
N ARG A 107 -2.68 11.75 17.03
CA ARG A 107 -3.83 11.09 16.41
C ARG A 107 -3.93 11.52 14.95
N LEU A 108 -3.94 10.55 14.05
CA LEU A 108 -4.10 10.77 12.62
C LEU A 108 -5.37 10.09 12.13
N THR A 109 -6.30 10.89 11.61
CA THR A 109 -7.41 10.40 10.78
C THR A 109 -7.13 10.78 9.33
N LEU A 110 -7.20 9.80 8.45
CA LEU A 110 -6.94 9.96 7.03
C LEU A 110 -8.09 9.31 6.25
N ALA A 111 -8.72 10.06 5.36
CA ALA A 111 -9.57 9.52 4.32
C ALA A 111 -9.00 9.93 2.96
N LEU A 112 -8.63 8.96 2.14
CA LEU A 112 -8.25 9.16 0.74
C LEU A 112 -9.29 8.46 -0.15
N PRO A 113 -10.25 9.21 -0.71
CA PRO A 113 -11.23 8.67 -1.65
C PRO A 113 -10.57 7.99 -2.85
N ARG A 114 -9.51 8.60 -3.40
CA ARG A 114 -8.75 8.03 -4.51
C ARG A 114 -7.30 8.48 -4.51
N LEU A 115 -6.42 7.50 -4.66
CA LEU A 115 -4.99 7.66 -4.93
C LEU A 115 -4.66 6.93 -6.23
N ARG A 116 -3.95 7.59 -7.14
CA ARG A 116 -3.50 7.00 -8.41
C ARG A 116 -2.02 7.28 -8.65
N LEU A 117 -1.25 6.23 -8.88
CA LEU A 117 0.11 6.28 -9.38
C LEU A 117 0.15 5.81 -10.84
N THR A 118 0.83 6.56 -11.71
CA THR A 118 1.08 6.17 -13.12
C THR A 118 2.56 6.19 -13.45
N GLY A 119 2.97 5.40 -14.45
CA GLY A 119 4.38 5.27 -14.82
C GLY A 119 5.20 4.47 -13.80
N LEU A 120 4.53 3.64 -12.99
CA LEU A 120 5.14 2.85 -11.92
C LEU A 120 6.17 1.85 -12.47
N LYS A 121 7.40 1.91 -11.96
CA LYS A 121 8.46 0.96 -12.26
C LYS A 121 8.39 -0.22 -11.28
N ALA A 122 7.56 -1.21 -11.58
CA ALA A 122 7.29 -2.36 -10.70
C ALA A 122 8.55 -3.13 -10.25
N MET A 123 9.55 -3.27 -11.13
CA MET A 123 10.83 -3.91 -10.78
C MET A 123 11.61 -3.13 -9.72
N GLN A 124 11.49 -1.80 -9.68
CA GLN A 124 12.11 -0.99 -8.63
C GLN A 124 11.34 -1.14 -7.31
N LEU A 125 10.01 -1.28 -7.37
CA LEU A 125 9.18 -1.49 -6.18
C LEU A 125 9.55 -2.81 -5.48
N ALA A 126 9.80 -3.88 -6.24
CA ALA A 126 10.33 -5.15 -5.71
C ALA A 126 11.70 -5.00 -5.01
N ARG A 127 12.46 -3.96 -5.36
CA ARG A 127 13.74 -3.58 -4.74
C ARG A 127 13.58 -2.49 -3.66
N GLN A 128 12.39 -2.31 -3.11
CA GLN A 128 12.09 -1.32 -2.08
C GLN A 128 12.27 0.15 -2.56
N GLN A 129 12.15 0.39 -3.86
CA GLN A 129 12.27 1.71 -4.47
C GLN A 129 10.98 2.06 -5.22
N LEU A 130 10.22 3.02 -4.69
CA LEU A 130 9.03 3.54 -5.37
C LEU A 130 9.47 4.55 -6.41
N GLN A 131 9.29 4.22 -7.68
CA GLN A 131 9.52 5.14 -8.79
C GLN A 131 8.29 5.18 -9.68
N ALA A 132 7.71 6.37 -9.85
CA ALA A 132 6.55 6.60 -10.71
C ALA A 132 6.61 7.99 -11.37
N ASP A 133 5.87 8.16 -12.44
CA ASP A 133 5.79 9.45 -13.14
C ASP A 133 4.84 10.41 -12.42
N SER A 134 3.66 9.94 -12.03
CA SER A 134 2.69 10.77 -11.32
C SER A 134 2.11 10.09 -10.08
N LEU A 135 1.83 10.90 -9.05
CA LEU A 135 0.98 10.58 -7.91
C LEU A 135 -0.16 11.61 -7.87
N ILE A 136 -1.41 11.16 -7.98
CA ILE A 136 -2.59 12.01 -7.90
C ILE A 136 -3.42 11.58 -6.70
N LEU A 137 -3.68 12.53 -5.79
CA LEU A 137 -4.57 12.39 -4.64
C LEU A 137 -5.85 13.19 -4.91
N THR A 138 -7.02 12.54 -4.79
CA THR A 138 -8.33 13.18 -5.01
C THR A 138 -9.09 13.28 -3.70
N ALA A 139 -9.47 14.50 -3.35
CA ALA A 139 -10.20 14.87 -2.14
C ALA A 139 -9.66 14.25 -0.84
N PRO A 140 -8.34 14.30 -0.56
CA PRO A 140 -7.79 13.86 0.71
C PRO A 140 -8.40 14.66 1.86
N ASP A 141 -8.86 13.95 2.88
CA ASP A 141 -9.24 14.52 4.18
C ASP A 141 -8.25 14.03 5.22
N VAL A 142 -7.49 14.95 5.79
CA VAL A 142 -6.49 14.67 6.81
C VAL A 142 -6.81 15.48 8.04
N THR A 143 -7.07 14.79 9.14
CA THR A 143 -7.19 15.42 10.46
C THR A 143 -6.05 14.93 11.34
N PHE A 144 -5.20 15.87 11.79
CA PHE A 144 -4.09 15.58 12.69
C PHE A 144 -4.30 16.27 14.03
N ILE A 145 -4.17 15.50 15.11
CA ILE A 145 -4.21 16.02 16.48
C ILE A 145 -2.82 15.86 17.04
N ALA A 146 -2.12 16.98 17.19
CA ALA A 146 -0.78 17.02 17.74
C ALA A 146 -0.79 16.62 19.22
N SER A 147 0.21 15.84 19.63
CA SER A 147 0.48 15.61 21.04
C SER A 147 0.89 16.90 21.72
N THR A 148 0.36 17.19 22.90
CA THR A 148 0.77 18.32 23.76
C THR A 148 2.15 18.13 24.42
N SER A 149 2.93 17.13 24.00
CA SER A 149 4.28 16.90 24.53
C SER A 149 5.22 18.02 24.10
N LYS A 150 5.69 18.78 25.09
CA LYS A 150 6.57 19.96 25.00
C LYS A 150 8.01 19.64 24.54
N GLN A 151 8.23 18.53 23.85
CA GLN A 151 9.56 18.11 23.41
C GLN A 151 9.75 18.51 21.95
N PRO A 152 10.75 19.36 21.62
CA PRO A 152 11.08 19.69 20.24
C PRO A 152 11.63 18.43 19.58
N THR A 153 10.73 17.65 18.99
CA THR A 153 11.11 16.51 18.17
C THR A 153 11.66 17.10 16.89
N LYS A 154 12.98 17.00 16.72
CA LYS A 154 13.70 17.23 15.46
C LYS A 154 12.80 16.77 14.33
N THR A 155 12.26 17.71 13.56
CA THR A 155 11.33 17.40 12.48
C THR A 155 12.11 16.63 11.43
N LYS A 156 12.03 15.31 11.50
CA LYS A 156 12.64 14.42 10.54
C LYS A 156 12.12 14.79 9.16
N ALA A 157 13.04 14.93 8.19
CA ALA A 157 12.64 15.21 6.82
C ALA A 157 11.73 14.06 6.31
N ILE A 158 10.82 14.34 5.38
CA ILE A 158 9.83 13.35 4.89
C ILE A 158 10.51 12.04 4.43
N HIS A 159 11.73 12.10 3.89
CA HIS A 159 12.49 10.91 3.47
C HIS A 159 12.91 10.02 4.66
N GLU A 160 13.09 10.59 5.84
CA GLU A 160 13.38 9.88 7.10
C GLU A 160 12.10 9.34 7.78
N GLN A 161 10.93 9.77 7.31
CA GLN A 161 9.61 9.31 7.74
C GLN A 161 9.04 8.22 6.83
N LEU A 162 9.76 7.86 5.76
CA LEU A 162 9.35 6.77 4.88
C LEU A 162 9.27 5.46 5.67
N PRO A 163 8.31 4.57 5.33
CA PRO A 163 8.24 3.26 5.94
C PRO A 163 9.58 2.51 5.78
N PRO A 164 10.02 1.69 6.75
CA PRO A 164 11.31 0.98 6.68
C PRO A 164 11.47 0.08 5.43
N TRP A 165 10.35 -0.36 4.87
CA TRP A 165 10.31 -1.15 3.64
C TRP A 165 10.51 -0.33 2.37
N LEU A 166 10.52 1.01 2.44
CA LEU A 166 10.71 1.91 1.31
C LEU A 166 12.01 2.71 1.48
N ARG A 167 13.05 2.29 0.76
CA ARG A 167 14.37 2.92 0.82
C ARG A 167 14.46 4.21 -0.01
N ARG A 168 13.68 4.28 -1.09
CA ARG A 168 13.71 5.41 -2.02
C ARG A 168 12.31 5.68 -2.57
N CYS A 169 11.96 6.96 -2.68
CA CYS A 169 10.75 7.42 -3.34
C CYS A 169 11.14 8.50 -4.36
N VAL A 170 10.82 8.26 -5.64
CA VAL A 170 11.05 9.19 -6.75
C VAL A 170 9.74 9.35 -7.51
N LEU A 171 9.22 10.57 -7.52
CA LEU A 171 8.02 10.95 -8.25
C LEU A 171 8.38 12.15 -9.13
N ARG A 172 8.04 12.12 -10.43
CA ARG A 172 8.23 13.30 -11.29
C ARG A 172 7.18 14.37 -11.01
N TYR A 173 5.96 13.95 -10.69
CA TYR A 173 4.83 14.84 -10.50
C TYR A 173 3.95 14.36 -9.35
N VAL A 174 3.52 15.30 -8.51
CA VAL A 174 2.55 15.06 -7.44
C VAL A 174 1.44 16.10 -7.57
N ALA A 175 0.20 15.64 -7.64
CA ALA A 175 -0.97 16.49 -7.65
C ALA A 175 -1.92 16.14 -6.51
N LEU A 176 -2.52 17.18 -5.95
CA LEU A 176 -3.58 17.09 -4.98
C LEU A 176 -4.77 17.87 -5.53
N SER A 177 -5.92 17.21 -5.64
CA SER A 177 -7.13 17.77 -6.27
C SER A 177 -8.29 17.72 -5.29
N GLY A 178 -8.75 18.89 -4.86
CA GLY A 178 -9.65 19.00 -3.72
C GLY A 178 -9.01 18.49 -2.42
N GLY A 179 -9.75 18.57 -1.33
CA GLY A 179 -9.31 18.04 -0.03
C GLY A 179 -9.41 19.06 1.10
N LYS A 180 -9.30 18.55 2.32
CA LYS A 180 -9.34 19.34 3.55
C LYS A 180 -8.23 18.85 4.46
N CYS A 181 -7.55 19.81 5.09
CA CYS A 181 -6.60 19.54 6.15
C CYS A 181 -7.13 20.27 7.39
N GLY A 182 -7.36 19.53 8.47
CA GLY A 182 -7.88 20.06 9.71
C GLY A 182 -6.97 19.75 10.89
N CYS A 183 -6.83 20.72 11.78
CA CYS A 183 -6.56 20.48 13.19
C CYS A 183 -7.89 20.67 13.91
N PRO A 184 -8.39 19.72 14.72
CA PRO A 184 -9.58 19.98 15.52
C PRO A 184 -9.26 21.11 16.50
N ALA A 185 -10.20 22.06 16.61
CA ALA A 185 -10.15 23.20 17.51
C ALA A 185 -10.20 22.78 18.99
#